data_AF-A0A7Z9S154-F1
#
_entry.id   AF-A0A7Z9S154-F1
#
_cell.length_a   1.000
_cell.length_b   1.000
_cell.length_c   1.000
_cell.angle_alpha   90.00
_cell.angle_beta   90.00
_cell.angle_gamma   90.00
#
_symmetry.space_group_name_H-M   'P 1'
#
loop_
_entity.id
_entity.type
_entity.pdbx_description
1 polymer ?
#
loop_
_entity_poly.entity_id
_entity_poly.type
_entity_poly.pdbx_seq_one_letter_code
_entity_poly.pdbx_strand_id
1 'polypeptide(L)'
;FLGHLALGLVFIVPLVLFGLWHLKRSWSHPNRRAVKAGLALFTISLLLLVSGLLLMRLEGIVEVRSELWRSIFYVAHVATPLLAGWLFVLHRLAGPQIHWSTGVMWSVVALLFTGGMLLWHQNSGQEGASPSQGDKYFEPSLARTVDGKFIPDDRLMREDTCLECHPSAHALWSQSAHRFSSFNNPAYLASVRNTRKVLLDRDGNVHASRFCAGCHDPVPFFSGAFDNPTYDDVNDPTSQAGITCTVCHAIESIPGPRGNSEFLIGQPDLYPFALSDSPLLTFINRQLIKAKPAFHKRTYLKPLHQSAEFCSTCHKVHIPEALNHYRFLRGQNHFDSWLLSGVSGHGVASFYYPPKAQTNCNGCHMPLVPSNDFGARDFDGTGVLSIHDHLFPGANTAMRSMVDTSQDSLEIHRKFLEGSLRVDIFGIRRGEDVDATLEGPIGPDVPTLQPGETVLIETVLRTMGMGHHFTQGTVDSNQVWVEVVVSLNGETIGHSGSQDQIGVVDPWSHFVN
;
A
#
# COMPACT_ATOMS: atom_id res chain seq x y z
N PHE A 1 -25.92 9.68 1.50
CA PHE A 1 -24.95 10.73 1.87
C PHE A 1 -25.00 11.90 0.89
N LEU A 2 -24.77 11.70 -0.42
CA LEU A 2 -24.90 12.76 -1.43
C LEU A 2 -26.23 13.54 -1.32
N GLY A 3 -27.37 12.84 -1.19
CA GLY A 3 -28.66 13.50 -0.99
C GLY A 3 -28.74 14.40 0.25
N HIS A 4 -28.06 14.04 1.34
CA HIS A 4 -27.99 14.89 2.55
C HIS A 4 -27.20 16.18 2.28
N LEU A 5 -26.08 16.09 1.54
CA LEU A 5 -25.30 17.28 1.15
C LEU A 5 -26.11 18.18 0.21
N ALA A 6 -26.73 17.60 -0.81
CA ALA A 6 -27.53 18.36 -1.78
C ALA A 6 -28.71 19.07 -1.12
N LEU A 7 -29.49 18.35 -0.31
CA LEU A 7 -30.60 18.95 0.45
C LEU A 7 -30.10 20.01 1.43
N GLY A 8 -29.01 19.73 2.14
CA GLY A 8 -28.38 20.69 3.06
C GLY A 8 -28.07 22.00 2.35
N LEU A 9 -27.37 21.95 1.22
CA LEU A 9 -27.02 23.15 0.42
C LEU A 9 -28.26 23.91 -0.07
N VAL A 10 -29.27 23.19 -0.57
CA VAL A 10 -30.53 23.80 -1.04
C VAL A 10 -31.28 24.51 0.10
N PHE A 11 -31.24 23.97 1.32
CA PHE A 11 -31.96 24.53 2.46
C PHE A 11 -31.22 25.67 3.17
N ILE A 12 -29.92 25.87 2.96
CA ILE A 12 -29.15 26.94 3.62
C ILE A 12 -29.80 28.31 3.35
N VAL A 13 -29.93 28.70 2.08
CA VAL A 13 -30.39 30.05 1.71
C VAL A 13 -31.84 30.29 2.14
N PRO A 14 -32.81 29.41 1.84
CA PRO A 14 -34.19 29.58 2.30
C PRO A 14 -34.31 29.67 3.82
N LEU A 15 -33.57 28.85 4.58
CA LEU A 15 -33.64 28.84 6.04
C LEU A 15 -33.09 30.14 6.63
N VAL A 16 -31.95 30.63 6.12
CA VAL A 16 -31.34 31.89 6.56
C VAL A 16 -32.24 33.08 6.23
N LEU A 17 -32.75 33.17 5.00
CA LEU A 17 -33.66 34.25 4.59
C LEU A 17 -34.96 34.24 5.41
N PHE A 18 -35.56 33.06 5.59
CA PHE A 18 -36.74 32.91 6.43
C PHE A 18 -36.47 33.34 7.88
N GLY A 19 -35.36 32.88 8.47
CA GLY A 19 -35.01 33.21 9.84
C GLY A 19 -34.78 34.72 10.05
N LEU A 20 -34.06 35.37 9.14
CA LEU A 20 -33.85 36.83 9.18
C LEU A 20 -35.16 37.61 9.02
N TRP A 21 -35.99 37.23 8.04
CA TRP A 21 -37.29 37.85 7.82
C TRP A 21 -38.23 37.66 9.01
N HIS A 22 -38.30 36.43 9.54
CA HIS A 22 -39.15 36.07 10.67
C HIS A 22 -38.72 36.80 11.95
N LEU A 23 -37.40 36.91 12.19
CA LEU A 23 -36.84 37.65 13.31
C LEU A 23 -37.21 39.14 13.21
N LYS A 24 -37.04 39.76 12.04
CA LYS A 24 -37.41 41.16 11.80
C LYS A 24 -38.88 41.44 12.12
N ARG A 25 -39.78 40.55 11.68
CA ARG A 25 -41.23 40.68 11.91
C ARG A 25 -41.63 40.42 13.36
N SER A 26 -40.91 39.54 14.06
CA SER A 26 -41.29 39.08 15.40
C SER A 26 -40.58 39.83 16.53
N TRP A 27 -39.62 40.72 16.22
CA TRP A 27 -38.81 41.44 17.20
C TRP A 27 -39.63 42.28 18.20
N SER A 28 -40.72 42.89 17.72
CA SER A 28 -41.65 43.70 18.50
C SER A 28 -42.77 42.89 19.16
N HIS A 29 -42.79 41.57 19.02
CA HIS A 29 -43.88 40.73 19.53
C HIS A 29 -43.94 40.76 21.07
N PRO A 30 -45.13 40.90 21.68
CA PRO A 30 -45.29 41.07 23.14
C PRO A 30 -44.84 39.85 23.94
N ASN A 31 -44.99 38.64 23.38
CA ASN A 31 -44.48 37.41 24.01
C ASN A 31 -42.95 37.30 23.90
N ARG A 32 -42.23 37.90 24.85
CA ARG A 32 -40.75 37.88 24.91
C ARG A 32 -40.17 36.48 25.04
N ARG A 33 -40.89 35.52 25.63
CA ARG A 33 -40.43 34.11 25.75
C ARG A 33 -40.39 33.44 24.37
N ALA A 34 -41.41 33.64 23.55
CA ALA A 34 -41.45 33.13 22.17
C ALA A 34 -40.34 33.75 21.30
N VAL A 35 -40.07 35.05 21.44
CA VAL A 35 -38.97 35.74 20.73
C VAL A 35 -37.61 35.18 21.12
N LYS A 36 -37.34 34.99 22.42
CA LYS A 36 -36.08 34.39 22.90
C LYS A 36 -35.90 32.94 22.41
N ALA A 37 -36.95 32.13 22.47
CA ALA A 37 -36.92 30.75 21.96
C ALA A 37 -36.69 30.70 20.44
N GLY A 38 -37.31 31.62 19.69
CA GLY A 38 -37.11 31.77 18.24
C GLY A 38 -35.69 32.20 17.88
N LEU A 39 -35.11 33.14 18.63
CA LEU A 39 -33.70 33.54 18.46
C LEU A 39 -32.76 32.38 18.74
N ALA A 40 -32.96 31.65 19.85
CA ALA A 40 -32.17 30.47 20.18
C ALA A 40 -32.28 29.40 19.07
N LEU A 41 -33.50 29.12 18.59
CA LEU A 41 -33.72 28.19 17.49
C LEU A 41 -33.00 28.61 16.21
N PHE A 42 -33.05 29.90 15.87
CA PHE A 42 -32.36 30.42 14.69
C PHE A 42 -30.84 30.31 14.84
N THR A 43 -30.29 30.65 16.01
CA THR A 43 -28.85 30.49 16.30
C THR A 43 -28.41 29.03 16.20
N ILE A 44 -29.13 28.09 16.81
CA ILE A 44 -28.83 26.66 16.71
C ILE A 44 -28.94 26.17 15.26
N SER A 45 -29.91 26.68 14.50
CA SER A 45 -30.04 26.36 13.08
C SER A 45 -28.85 26.89 12.27
N LEU A 46 -28.36 28.09 12.55
CA LEU A 46 -27.14 28.61 11.93
C LEU A 46 -25.90 27.77 12.30
N LEU A 47 -25.76 27.35 13.55
CA LEU A 47 -24.69 26.45 13.97
C LEU A 47 -24.75 25.09 13.26
N LEU A 48 -25.96 24.55 13.04
CA LEU A 48 -26.17 23.34 12.24
C LEU A 48 -25.66 23.53 10.79
N LEU A 49 -26.03 24.64 10.14
CA LEU A 49 -25.60 24.92 8.77
C LEU A 49 -24.08 25.13 8.67
N VAL A 50 -23.52 25.94 9.57
CA VAL A 50 -22.07 26.23 9.61
C VAL A 50 -21.27 24.97 9.90
N SER A 51 -21.66 24.16 10.90
CA SER A 51 -21.00 22.89 11.17
C SER A 51 -21.05 21.93 9.98
N GLY A 52 -22.16 21.90 9.24
CA GLY A 52 -22.28 21.12 8.01
C GLY A 52 -21.29 21.57 6.92
N LEU A 53 -21.22 22.87 6.66
CA LEU A 53 -20.27 23.45 5.68
C LEU A 53 -18.81 23.19 6.07
N LEU A 54 -18.47 23.33 7.35
CA LEU A 54 -17.13 23.05 7.86
C LEU A 54 -16.71 21.57 7.72
N LEU A 55 -17.69 20.66 7.73
CA LEU A 55 -17.46 19.22 7.54
C LEU A 55 -17.35 18.80 6.06
N MET A 56 -17.83 19.61 5.11
CA MET A 56 -17.80 19.26 3.68
C MET A 56 -16.41 19.29 3.05
N ARG A 57 -15.43 19.98 3.67
CA ARG A 57 -14.04 20.08 3.17
C ARG A 57 -13.97 20.53 1.70
N LEU A 58 -14.67 21.63 1.40
CA LEU A 58 -14.69 22.24 0.07
C LEU A 58 -13.30 22.80 -0.25
N GLU A 59 -12.69 22.21 -1.27
CA GLU A 59 -11.38 22.58 -1.76
C GLU A 59 -11.30 24.07 -2.13
N GLY A 60 -10.26 24.75 -1.65
CA GLY A 60 -10.03 26.19 -1.88
C GLY A 60 -10.93 27.13 -1.08
N ILE A 61 -11.90 26.63 -0.30
CA ILE A 61 -12.83 27.44 0.48
C ILE A 61 -12.64 27.18 1.99
N VAL A 62 -12.91 25.95 2.44
CA VAL A 62 -12.91 25.56 3.85
C VAL A 62 -12.42 24.13 3.96
N GLU A 63 -11.24 23.93 4.56
CA GLU A 63 -10.66 22.60 4.75
C GLU A 63 -10.18 22.38 6.19
N VAL A 64 -11.06 21.81 7.03
CA VAL A 64 -10.72 21.49 8.42
C VAL A 64 -9.97 20.15 8.47
N ARG A 65 -8.64 20.21 8.54
CA ARG A 65 -7.76 19.03 8.62
C ARG A 65 -7.61 18.47 10.04
N SER A 66 -7.58 19.34 11.05
CA SER A 66 -7.44 18.93 12.46
C SER A 66 -8.54 17.96 12.91
N GLU A 67 -8.13 16.82 13.46
CA GLU A 67 -9.04 15.79 13.97
C GLU A 67 -9.89 16.28 15.14
N LEU A 68 -9.30 17.09 16.02
CA LEU A 68 -9.99 17.69 17.16
C LEU A 68 -11.15 18.60 16.69
N TRP A 69 -10.84 19.58 15.84
CA TRP A 69 -11.85 20.52 15.34
C TRP A 69 -12.94 19.83 14.54
N ARG A 70 -12.57 18.82 13.75
CA ARG A 70 -13.55 18.03 13.01
C ARG A 70 -14.48 17.25 13.94
N SER A 71 -13.94 16.68 15.01
CA SER A 71 -14.75 15.98 16.02
C SER A 71 -15.72 16.93 16.70
N ILE A 72 -15.28 18.14 17.03
CA ILE A 72 -16.14 19.21 17.57
C ILE A 72 -17.26 19.57 16.58
N PHE A 73 -16.93 19.83 15.31
CA PHE A 73 -17.94 20.17 14.30
C PHE A 73 -18.90 19.01 14.03
N TYR A 74 -18.41 17.76 14.04
CA TYR A 74 -19.26 16.58 13.91
C TYR A 74 -20.24 16.44 15.07
N VAL A 75 -19.76 16.55 16.32
CA VAL A 75 -20.62 16.51 17.52
C VAL A 75 -21.63 17.66 17.46
N ALA A 76 -21.21 18.87 17.09
CA ALA A 76 -22.12 20.00 16.92
C ALA A 76 -23.17 19.72 15.83
N HIS A 77 -22.78 19.15 14.69
CA HIS A 77 -23.69 18.84 13.58
C HIS A 77 -24.70 17.74 13.93
N VAL A 78 -24.34 16.81 14.83
CA VAL A 78 -25.24 15.76 15.33
C VAL A 78 -26.13 16.26 16.47
N ALA A 79 -25.63 17.14 17.35
CA ALA A 79 -26.37 17.64 18.50
C ALA A 79 -27.36 18.76 18.15
N THR A 80 -26.98 19.66 17.23
CA THR A 80 -27.79 20.83 16.86
C THR A 80 -29.17 20.48 16.26
N PRO A 81 -29.39 19.41 15.47
CA PRO A 81 -30.72 19.01 15.04
C PRO A 81 -31.64 18.61 16.20
N LEU A 82 -31.10 17.91 17.21
CA LEU A 82 -31.86 17.52 18.41
C LEU A 82 -32.27 18.75 19.21
N LEU A 83 -31.33 19.68 19.40
CA LEU A 83 -31.57 20.97 20.05
C LEU A 83 -32.55 21.83 19.25
N ALA A 84 -32.45 21.86 17.92
CA ALA A 84 -33.37 22.58 17.05
C ALA A 84 -34.79 22.00 17.13
N GLY A 85 -34.93 20.67 17.13
CA GLY A 85 -36.22 20.02 17.33
C GLY A 85 -36.84 20.36 18.68
N TRP A 86 -36.07 20.29 19.76
CA TRP A 86 -36.53 20.67 21.10
C TRP A 86 -36.91 22.15 21.21
N LEU A 87 -36.07 23.06 20.71
CA LEU A 87 -36.32 24.50 20.69
C LEU A 87 -37.51 24.85 19.79
N PHE A 88 -37.73 24.13 18.69
CA PHE A 88 -38.91 24.29 17.85
C PHE A 88 -40.19 23.95 18.61
N VAL A 89 -40.20 22.84 19.36
CA VAL A 89 -41.33 22.48 20.23
C VAL A 89 -41.57 23.56 21.28
N LEU A 90 -40.53 24.02 21.98
CA LEU A 90 -40.66 25.11 22.97
C LEU A 90 -41.17 26.42 22.36
N HIS A 91 -40.67 26.78 21.17
CA HIS A 91 -41.11 27.97 20.44
C HIS A 91 -42.58 27.86 20.02
N ARG A 92 -43.04 26.67 19.60
CA ARG A 92 -44.44 26.41 19.24
C ARG A 92 -45.39 26.30 20.43
N LEU A 93 -44.95 25.75 21.56
CA LEU A 93 -45.72 25.75 22.82
C LEU A 93 -45.95 27.18 23.35
N ALA A 94 -45.04 28.10 23.06
CA ALA A 94 -45.21 29.53 23.35
C ALA A 94 -46.00 30.29 22.25
N GLY A 95 -46.50 29.59 21.22
CA GLY A 95 -47.14 30.13 20.02
C GLY A 95 -48.33 29.27 19.54
N PRO A 96 -48.64 29.26 18.22
CA PRO A 96 -49.75 28.48 17.66
C PRO A 96 -49.53 26.97 17.73
N GLN A 97 -50.63 26.20 17.87
CA GLN A 97 -50.62 24.74 18.01
C GLN A 97 -49.89 24.00 16.87
N ILE A 98 -49.29 22.86 17.20
CA ILE A 98 -48.57 22.00 16.25
C ILE A 98 -49.58 21.17 15.45
N HIS A 99 -49.48 21.20 14.12
CA HIS A 99 -50.25 20.33 13.22
C HIS A 99 -49.58 18.95 13.13
N TRP A 100 -49.93 18.06 14.06
CA TRP A 100 -49.34 16.72 14.16
C TRP A 100 -49.57 15.82 12.94
N SER A 101 -50.67 16.00 12.22
CA SER A 101 -51.00 15.24 11.01
C SER A 101 -49.93 15.38 9.92
N THR A 102 -49.42 16.60 9.72
CA THR A 102 -48.32 16.86 8.77
C THR A 102 -47.03 16.19 9.21
N GLY A 103 -46.75 16.18 10.53
CA GLY A 103 -45.58 15.48 11.08
C GLY A 103 -45.63 13.98 10.81
N VAL A 104 -46.77 13.33 11.10
CA VAL A 104 -46.97 11.89 10.86
C VAL A 104 -46.80 11.55 9.37
N MET A 105 -47.39 12.35 8.47
CA MET A 105 -47.26 12.12 7.03
C MET A 105 -45.79 12.10 6.57
N TRP A 106 -44.99 13.09 6.97
CA TRP A 106 -43.58 13.14 6.60
C TRP A 106 -42.76 12.02 7.24
N SER A 107 -43.10 11.59 8.46
CA SER A 107 -42.48 10.42 9.08
C SER A 107 -42.75 9.14 8.28
N VAL A 108 -43.97 8.92 7.81
CA VAL A 108 -44.32 7.77 6.96
C VAL A 108 -43.55 7.80 5.64
N VAL A 109 -43.49 8.96 4.96
CA VAL A 109 -42.72 9.12 3.72
C VAL A 109 -41.24 8.80 3.94
N ALA A 110 -40.64 9.31 5.01
CA ALA A 110 -39.23 9.05 5.34
C ALA A 110 -38.97 7.56 5.62
N LEU A 111 -39.89 6.87 6.31
CA LEU A 111 -39.79 5.44 6.60
C LEU A 111 -39.91 4.60 5.32
N LEU A 112 -40.87 4.89 4.45
CA LEU A 112 -41.04 4.20 3.18
C LEU A 112 -39.82 4.38 2.28
N PHE A 113 -39.30 5.60 2.18
CA PHE A 113 -38.07 5.88 1.42
C PHE A 113 -36.87 5.11 1.97
N THR A 114 -36.70 5.11 3.30
CA THR A 114 -35.60 4.38 3.95
C THR A 114 -35.70 2.88 3.71
N GLY A 115 -36.91 2.31 3.83
CA GLY A 115 -37.17 0.90 3.53
C GLY A 115 -36.88 0.55 2.07
N GLY A 116 -37.31 1.38 1.13
CA GLY A 116 -37.01 1.22 -0.30
C GLY A 116 -35.50 1.26 -0.60
N MET A 117 -34.77 2.21 0.00
CA MET A 117 -33.31 2.30 -0.15
C MET A 117 -32.57 1.10 0.43
N LEU A 118 -33.05 0.55 1.56
CA LEU A 118 -32.49 -0.66 2.16
C LEU A 118 -32.66 -1.87 1.24
N LEU A 119 -33.87 -2.06 0.69
CA LEU A 119 -34.17 -3.13 -0.25
C LEU A 119 -33.35 -3.00 -1.54
N TRP A 120 -33.21 -1.79 -2.07
CA TRP A 120 -32.34 -1.54 -3.22
C TRP A 120 -30.90 -1.95 -2.92
N HIS A 121 -30.34 -1.48 -1.79
CA HIS A 121 -28.96 -1.78 -1.43
C HIS A 121 -28.69 -3.28 -1.27
N GLN A 122 -29.66 -4.04 -0.71
CA GLN A 122 -29.52 -5.49 -0.57
C GLN A 122 -29.52 -6.24 -1.91
N ASN A 123 -30.11 -5.65 -2.97
CA ASN A 123 -30.26 -6.29 -4.28
C ASN A 123 -29.32 -5.73 -5.35
N SER A 124 -28.61 -4.64 -5.09
CA SER A 124 -27.56 -4.12 -5.99
C SER A 124 -26.28 -4.91 -5.79
N GLY A 125 -26.15 -6.06 -6.47
CA GLY A 125 -24.92 -6.86 -6.48
C GLY A 125 -23.81 -6.19 -7.29
N GLN A 126 -22.56 -6.56 -7.01
CA GLN A 126 -21.43 -6.14 -7.83
C GLN A 126 -21.39 -6.92 -9.16
N GLU A 127 -21.28 -6.18 -10.25
CA GLU A 127 -21.10 -6.72 -11.60
C GLU A 127 -19.69 -7.30 -11.75
N GLY A 128 -19.58 -8.40 -12.51
CA GLY A 128 -18.33 -9.10 -12.79
C GLY A 128 -18.61 -10.41 -13.52
N ALA A 129 -17.78 -10.75 -14.51
CA ALA A 129 -17.86 -12.03 -15.20
C ALA A 129 -17.15 -13.11 -14.40
N SER A 130 -17.73 -14.31 -14.29
CA SER A 130 -17.04 -15.46 -13.69
C SER A 130 -16.10 -16.10 -14.72
N PRO A 131 -14.89 -16.54 -14.32
CA PRO A 131 -14.04 -17.35 -15.17
C PRO A 131 -14.76 -18.64 -15.60
N SER A 132 -14.58 -19.07 -16.84
CA SER A 132 -15.20 -20.31 -17.35
C SER A 132 -14.76 -21.56 -16.59
N GLN A 133 -13.56 -21.54 -16.02
CA GLN A 133 -12.98 -22.61 -15.20
C GLN A 133 -13.30 -22.47 -13.70
N GLY A 134 -14.08 -21.45 -13.30
CA GLY A 134 -14.29 -21.09 -11.89
C GLY A 134 -12.96 -20.79 -11.18
N ASP A 135 -12.85 -21.17 -9.91
CA ASP A 135 -11.67 -20.90 -9.07
C ASP A 135 -10.37 -21.50 -9.61
N LYS A 136 -10.45 -22.54 -10.46
CA LYS A 136 -9.28 -23.15 -11.11
C LYS A 136 -8.56 -22.20 -12.06
N TYR A 137 -9.24 -21.15 -12.53
CA TYR A 137 -8.58 -20.09 -13.30
C TYR A 137 -7.41 -19.49 -12.52
N PHE A 138 -7.52 -19.36 -11.20
CA PHE A 138 -6.48 -18.69 -10.43
C PHE A 138 -5.28 -19.60 -10.10
N GLU A 139 -5.39 -20.91 -10.34
CA GLU A 139 -4.31 -21.86 -10.09
C GLU A 139 -3.25 -21.82 -11.21
N PRO A 140 -1.96 -22.05 -10.90
CA PRO A 140 -1.40 -22.48 -9.61
C PRO A 140 -1.02 -21.34 -8.62
N SER A 141 -1.37 -20.09 -8.92
CA SER A 141 -1.30 -19.01 -7.92
C SER A 141 -2.31 -19.28 -6.79
N LEU A 142 -2.01 -18.77 -5.59
CA LEU A 142 -2.90 -18.82 -4.43
C LEU A 142 -3.77 -17.56 -4.31
N ALA A 143 -3.63 -16.60 -5.23
CA ALA A 143 -4.44 -15.39 -5.24
C ALA A 143 -5.87 -15.73 -5.65
N ARG A 144 -6.86 -15.12 -5.00
CA ARG A 144 -8.28 -15.36 -5.28
C ARG A 144 -9.06 -14.06 -5.21
N THR A 145 -10.19 -13.99 -5.91
CA THR A 145 -11.18 -12.93 -5.72
C THR A 145 -12.21 -13.35 -4.69
N VAL A 146 -12.73 -12.39 -3.93
CA VAL A 146 -13.67 -12.66 -2.81
C VAL A 146 -14.95 -13.35 -3.27
N ASP A 147 -15.39 -13.11 -4.49
CA ASP A 147 -16.62 -13.66 -5.07
C ASP A 147 -16.37 -14.62 -6.25
N GLY A 148 -15.11 -14.97 -6.51
CA GLY A 148 -14.70 -15.84 -7.62
C GLY A 148 -14.90 -15.24 -9.01
N LYS A 149 -15.18 -13.93 -9.13
CA LYS A 149 -15.35 -13.24 -10.41
C LYS A 149 -14.09 -12.48 -10.83
N PHE A 150 -14.01 -12.11 -12.10
CA PHE A 150 -13.04 -11.12 -12.57
C PHE A 150 -13.36 -9.74 -12.04
N ILE A 151 -12.30 -8.96 -11.82
CA ILE A 151 -12.36 -7.54 -11.45
C ILE A 151 -12.00 -6.73 -12.71
N PRO A 152 -12.87 -5.85 -13.21
CA PRO A 152 -12.55 -5.00 -14.35
C PRO A 152 -11.25 -4.20 -14.13
N ASP A 153 -10.48 -4.02 -15.19
CA ASP A 153 -9.22 -3.28 -15.18
C ASP A 153 -9.40 -1.83 -14.73
N ASP A 154 -10.49 -1.17 -15.11
CA ASP A 154 -10.85 0.19 -14.66
C ASP A 154 -11.08 0.32 -13.15
N ARG A 155 -11.26 -0.81 -12.44
CA ARG A 155 -11.33 -0.88 -10.98
C ARG A 155 -9.96 -1.05 -10.35
N LEU A 156 -9.01 -1.67 -11.05
CA LEU A 156 -7.67 -1.95 -10.55
C LEU A 156 -6.65 -0.87 -10.95
N MET A 157 -6.90 -0.14 -12.03
CA MET A 157 -6.05 0.93 -12.55
C MET A 157 -6.69 2.30 -12.24
N ARG A 158 -6.39 2.84 -11.06
CA ARG A 158 -7.00 4.08 -10.52
C ARG A 158 -5.97 5.10 -10.04
N GLU A 159 -4.73 4.95 -10.46
CA GLU A 159 -3.56 5.64 -9.92
C GLU A 159 -3.66 7.15 -10.15
N ASP A 160 -4.18 7.55 -11.31
CA ASP A 160 -4.45 8.96 -11.64
C ASP A 160 -5.46 9.60 -10.67
N THR A 161 -6.46 8.83 -10.23
CA THR A 161 -7.41 9.31 -9.20
C THR A 161 -6.76 9.38 -7.84
N CYS A 162 -5.90 8.41 -7.50
CA CYS A 162 -5.14 8.41 -6.25
C CYS A 162 -4.20 9.61 -6.18
N LEU A 163 -3.52 9.94 -7.28
CA LEU A 163 -2.58 11.05 -7.45
C LEU A 163 -3.20 12.40 -7.08
N GLU A 164 -4.50 12.61 -7.33
CA GLU A 164 -5.19 13.87 -6.98
C GLU A 164 -5.15 14.19 -5.47
N CYS A 165 -5.06 13.17 -4.60
CA CYS A 165 -5.01 13.35 -3.13
C CYS A 165 -3.72 12.82 -2.49
N HIS A 166 -2.95 11.99 -3.20
CA HIS A 166 -1.75 11.30 -2.75
C HIS A 166 -0.54 11.50 -3.68
N PRO A 167 -0.17 12.76 -4.01
CA PRO A 167 0.93 13.03 -4.94
C PRO A 167 2.29 12.55 -4.45
N SER A 168 2.59 12.62 -3.14
CA SER A 168 3.86 12.12 -2.61
C SER A 168 3.95 10.60 -2.72
N ALA A 169 2.91 9.87 -2.30
CA ALA A 169 2.90 8.41 -2.40
C ALA A 169 2.99 7.93 -3.86
N HIS A 170 2.25 8.58 -4.77
CA HIS A 170 2.29 8.24 -6.20
C HIS A 170 3.67 8.49 -6.80
N ALA A 171 4.31 9.62 -6.49
CA ALA A 171 5.66 9.93 -6.98
C ALA A 171 6.68 8.84 -6.58
N LEU A 172 6.61 8.36 -5.35
CA LEU A 172 7.47 7.28 -4.84
C LEU A 172 7.15 5.94 -5.51
N TRP A 173 5.87 5.56 -5.55
CA TRP A 173 5.41 4.32 -6.20
C TRP A 173 5.81 4.26 -7.67
N SER A 174 5.68 5.37 -8.41
CA SER A 174 6.00 5.45 -9.84
C SER A 174 7.47 5.11 -10.17
N GLN A 175 8.35 5.15 -9.18
CA GLN A 175 9.79 4.85 -9.28
C GLN A 175 10.16 3.50 -8.64
N SER A 176 9.18 2.73 -8.16
CA SER A 176 9.36 1.51 -7.38
C SER A 176 9.40 0.24 -8.24
N ALA A 177 10.01 -0.82 -7.73
CA ALA A 177 9.94 -2.14 -8.36
C ALA A 177 8.51 -2.71 -8.44
N HIS A 178 7.59 -2.24 -7.59
CA HIS A 178 6.18 -2.64 -7.66
C HIS A 178 5.49 -2.03 -8.88
N ARG A 179 5.78 -0.78 -9.25
CA ARG A 179 5.34 -0.19 -10.52
C ARG A 179 5.92 -0.95 -11.71
N PHE A 180 7.18 -1.37 -11.62
CA PHE A 180 7.88 -2.13 -12.66
C PHE A 180 7.92 -3.63 -12.37
N SER A 181 6.79 -4.19 -11.95
CA SER A 181 6.68 -5.62 -11.63
C SER A 181 6.15 -6.47 -12.78
N SER A 182 5.44 -5.87 -13.74
CA SER A 182 4.80 -6.58 -14.85
C SER A 182 5.67 -6.54 -16.12
N PHE A 183 5.07 -6.68 -17.29
CA PHE A 183 5.74 -6.72 -18.58
C PHE A 183 6.50 -5.43 -18.93
N ASN A 184 6.24 -4.35 -18.20
CA ASN A 184 7.00 -3.10 -18.21
C ASN A 184 8.43 -3.19 -17.64
N ASN A 185 8.85 -4.37 -17.16
CA ASN A 185 10.21 -4.65 -16.71
C ASN A 185 10.91 -5.62 -17.68
N PRO A 186 11.97 -5.19 -18.39
CA PRO A 186 12.62 -6.01 -19.40
C PRO A 186 13.14 -7.37 -18.90
N ALA A 187 13.66 -7.44 -17.67
CA ALA A 187 14.17 -8.69 -17.10
C ALA A 187 13.02 -9.67 -16.79
N TYR A 188 11.92 -9.16 -16.23
CA TYR A 188 10.72 -9.97 -15.99
C TYR A 188 10.07 -10.41 -17.31
N LEU A 189 9.91 -9.49 -18.26
CA LEU A 189 9.35 -9.75 -19.59
C LEU A 189 10.07 -10.91 -20.29
N ALA A 190 11.41 -10.89 -20.28
CA ALA A 190 12.21 -11.98 -20.85
C ALA A 190 11.94 -13.31 -20.13
N SER A 191 11.88 -13.28 -18.79
CA SER A 191 11.69 -14.48 -17.95
C SER A 191 10.30 -15.10 -18.13
N VAL A 192 9.24 -14.30 -18.12
CA VAL A 192 7.86 -14.78 -18.27
C VAL A 192 7.60 -15.27 -19.69
N ARG A 193 8.15 -14.62 -20.72
CA ARG A 193 8.06 -15.10 -22.12
C ARG A 193 8.78 -16.43 -22.31
N ASN A 194 9.99 -16.57 -21.78
CA ASN A 194 10.72 -17.84 -21.84
C ASN A 194 9.95 -18.95 -21.11
N THR A 195 9.42 -18.66 -19.92
CA THR A 195 8.59 -19.59 -19.16
C THR A 195 7.35 -20.00 -19.95
N ARG A 196 6.59 -19.03 -20.47
CA ARG A 196 5.40 -19.31 -21.31
C ARG A 196 5.72 -20.15 -22.54
N LYS A 197 6.85 -19.90 -23.20
CA LYS A 197 7.29 -20.70 -24.35
C LYS A 197 7.54 -22.15 -23.94
N VAL A 198 8.30 -22.38 -22.87
CA VAL A 198 8.57 -23.73 -22.36
C VAL A 198 7.28 -24.44 -21.94
N LEU A 199 6.37 -23.73 -21.27
CA LEU A 199 5.07 -24.28 -20.87
C LEU A 199 4.20 -24.63 -22.08
N LEU A 200 4.17 -23.78 -23.10
CA LEU A 200 3.42 -24.06 -24.32
C LEU A 200 3.96 -25.30 -25.03
N ASP A 201 5.28 -25.42 -25.16
CA ASP A 201 5.95 -26.57 -25.78
C ASP A 201 5.74 -27.86 -24.97
N ARG A 202 5.70 -27.77 -23.64
CA ARG A 202 5.59 -28.91 -22.71
C ARG A 202 4.15 -29.36 -22.45
N ASP A 203 3.24 -28.42 -22.23
CA ASP A 203 1.89 -28.64 -21.69
C ASP A 203 0.76 -28.25 -22.67
N GLY A 204 1.10 -27.64 -23.80
CA GLY A 204 0.14 -27.16 -24.79
C GLY A 204 -0.66 -25.92 -24.35
N ASN A 205 -0.29 -25.31 -23.22
CA ASN A 205 -0.90 -24.10 -22.69
C ASN A 205 0.08 -23.35 -21.78
N VAL A 206 -0.28 -22.15 -21.34
CA VAL A 206 0.57 -21.30 -20.48
C VAL A 206 0.06 -21.18 -19.05
N HIS A 207 -0.95 -21.95 -18.63
CA HIS A 207 -1.64 -21.72 -17.36
C HIS A 207 -0.73 -21.82 -16.13
N ALA A 208 0.35 -22.61 -16.16
CA ALA A 208 1.30 -22.64 -15.06
C ALA A 208 2.02 -21.28 -14.84
N SER A 209 2.07 -20.37 -15.84
CA SER A 209 2.60 -19.02 -15.66
C SER A 209 1.70 -18.10 -14.83
N ARG A 210 0.46 -18.52 -14.51
CA ARG A 210 -0.39 -17.80 -13.55
C ARG A 210 0.24 -17.75 -12.15
N PHE A 211 1.17 -18.67 -11.85
CA PHE A 211 2.08 -18.58 -10.70
C PHE A 211 2.79 -17.22 -10.61
N CYS A 212 3.29 -16.70 -11.73
CA CYS A 212 3.94 -15.40 -11.81
C CYS A 212 2.92 -14.27 -11.66
N ALA A 213 1.77 -14.43 -12.33
CA ALA A 213 0.76 -13.40 -12.51
C ALA A 213 0.15 -12.88 -11.20
N GLY A 214 0.01 -13.74 -10.19
CA GLY A 214 -0.53 -13.33 -8.89
C GLY A 214 0.31 -12.28 -8.16
N CYS A 215 1.63 -12.29 -8.37
CA CYS A 215 2.57 -11.32 -7.78
C CYS A 215 2.93 -10.19 -8.74
N HIS A 216 3.14 -10.51 -10.03
CA HIS A 216 3.74 -9.59 -11.00
C HIS A 216 2.74 -8.93 -11.94
N ASP A 217 1.69 -9.66 -12.35
CA ASP A 217 0.71 -9.23 -13.35
C ASP A 217 -0.73 -9.21 -12.80
N PRO A 218 -0.99 -8.66 -11.59
CA PRO A 218 -2.28 -8.80 -10.94
C PRO A 218 -3.41 -8.15 -11.72
N VAL A 219 -3.17 -7.02 -12.41
CA VAL A 219 -4.19 -6.34 -13.21
C VAL A 219 -4.70 -7.21 -14.37
N PRO A 220 -3.87 -7.67 -15.32
CA PRO A 220 -4.35 -8.55 -16.38
C PRO A 220 -4.80 -9.91 -15.84
N PHE A 221 -4.26 -10.37 -14.72
CA PHE A 221 -4.65 -11.64 -14.12
C PHE A 221 -6.10 -11.60 -13.60
N PHE A 222 -6.44 -10.58 -12.80
CA PHE A 222 -7.78 -10.44 -12.22
C PHE A 222 -8.82 -9.91 -13.19
N SER A 223 -8.43 -9.22 -14.27
CA SER A 223 -9.37 -8.82 -15.34
C SER A 223 -9.68 -9.96 -16.32
N GLY A 224 -8.91 -11.05 -16.28
CA GLY A 224 -9.04 -12.17 -17.22
C GLY A 224 -8.24 -11.98 -18.51
N ALA A 225 -7.57 -10.85 -18.69
CA ALA A 225 -6.78 -10.56 -19.89
C ALA A 225 -5.52 -11.44 -20.00
N PHE A 226 -4.92 -11.85 -18.89
CA PHE A 226 -3.63 -12.59 -18.86
C PHE A 226 -3.64 -13.91 -19.63
N ASP A 227 -4.79 -14.58 -19.66
CA ASP A 227 -4.98 -15.87 -20.34
C ASP A 227 -5.56 -15.73 -21.75
N ASN A 228 -5.82 -14.50 -22.21
CA ASN A 228 -6.26 -14.26 -23.57
C ASN A 228 -5.16 -14.72 -24.54
N PRO A 229 -5.42 -15.67 -25.46
CA PRO A 229 -4.42 -16.16 -26.41
C PRO A 229 -3.82 -15.08 -27.31
N THR A 230 -4.53 -13.96 -27.48
CA THR A 230 -4.08 -12.79 -28.24
C THR A 230 -3.72 -11.61 -27.35
N TYR A 231 -3.40 -11.85 -26.07
CA TYR A 231 -2.98 -10.81 -25.16
C TYR A 231 -1.70 -10.12 -25.67
N ASP A 232 -1.75 -8.79 -25.80
CA ASP A 232 -0.58 -7.99 -26.18
C ASP A 232 0.20 -7.62 -24.92
N ASP A 233 1.25 -8.40 -24.64
CA ASP A 233 2.10 -8.23 -23.47
C ASP A 233 3.05 -7.01 -23.55
N VAL A 234 2.90 -6.15 -24.57
CA VAL A 234 3.69 -4.91 -24.73
C VAL A 234 2.79 -3.68 -24.72
N ASN A 235 1.74 -3.67 -25.53
CA ASN A 235 0.94 -2.45 -25.76
C ASN A 235 -0.38 -2.43 -24.98
N ASP A 236 -0.83 -3.55 -24.43
CA ASP A 236 -2.04 -3.55 -23.61
C ASP A 236 -1.79 -2.73 -22.33
N PRO A 237 -2.65 -1.75 -21.97
CA PRO A 237 -2.45 -0.94 -20.77
C PRO A 237 -2.29 -1.77 -19.49
N THR A 238 -2.98 -2.90 -19.39
CA THR A 238 -2.88 -3.80 -18.22
C THR A 238 -1.49 -4.43 -18.10
N SER A 239 -0.78 -4.64 -19.22
CA SER A 239 0.59 -5.18 -19.23
C SER A 239 1.60 -4.20 -18.62
N GLN A 240 1.25 -2.91 -18.62
CA GLN A 240 2.10 -1.83 -18.15
C GLN A 240 1.76 -1.38 -16.72
N ALA A 241 0.72 -1.96 -16.11
CA ALA A 241 0.16 -1.50 -14.83
C ALA A 241 1.05 -1.85 -13.62
N GLY A 242 1.66 -3.04 -13.63
CA GLY A 242 2.37 -3.57 -12.46
C GLY A 242 1.44 -3.82 -11.27
N ILE A 243 2.02 -3.73 -10.06
CA ILE A 243 1.26 -3.72 -8.80
C ILE A 243 0.82 -2.29 -8.56
N THR A 244 -0.47 -2.03 -8.80
CA THR A 244 -1.05 -0.71 -8.62
C THR A 244 -1.38 -0.37 -7.16
N CYS A 245 -1.73 0.89 -6.89
CA CYS A 245 -2.26 1.30 -5.59
C CYS A 245 -3.43 0.40 -5.18
N THR A 246 -4.36 0.17 -6.11
CA THR A 246 -5.57 -0.60 -5.85
C THR A 246 -5.29 -2.07 -5.64
N VAL A 247 -4.37 -2.68 -6.38
CA VAL A 247 -4.00 -4.09 -6.18
C VAL A 247 -3.61 -4.34 -4.72
N CYS A 248 -2.72 -3.51 -4.16
CA CYS A 248 -2.33 -3.65 -2.76
C CYS A 248 -3.47 -3.30 -1.80
N HIS A 249 -4.13 -2.16 -2.01
CA HIS A 249 -5.09 -1.62 -1.05
C HIS A 249 -6.49 -2.29 -1.09
N ALA A 250 -6.80 -3.03 -2.16
CA ALA A 250 -8.04 -3.77 -2.33
C ALA A 250 -8.00 -5.19 -1.73
N ILE A 251 -6.82 -5.69 -1.35
CA ILE A 251 -6.70 -6.96 -0.62
C ILE A 251 -7.57 -6.88 0.64
N GLU A 252 -8.45 -7.85 0.83
CA GLU A 252 -9.41 -7.90 1.92
C GLU A 252 -8.97 -8.82 3.06
N SER A 253 -8.30 -9.92 2.72
CA SER A 253 -7.79 -10.86 3.71
C SER A 253 -6.62 -11.68 3.18
N ILE A 254 -5.85 -12.26 4.12
CA ILE A 254 -4.70 -13.11 3.86
C ILE A 254 -5.01 -14.45 4.53
N PRO A 255 -5.44 -15.48 3.78
CA PRO A 255 -5.83 -16.77 4.35
C PRO A 255 -4.71 -17.48 5.10
N GLY A 256 -3.46 -17.25 4.72
CA GLY A 256 -2.31 -17.90 5.34
C GLY A 256 -0.97 -17.37 4.84
N PRO A 257 0.14 -17.83 5.44
CA PRO A 257 1.49 -17.41 5.10
C PRO A 257 2.18 -18.40 4.15
N ARG A 258 1.46 -19.06 3.22
CA ARG A 258 2.09 -20.04 2.29
C ARG A 258 2.92 -19.35 1.20
N GLY A 259 2.68 -18.06 0.97
CA GLY A 259 3.29 -17.32 -0.14
C GLY A 259 2.55 -17.57 -1.46
N ASN A 260 3.23 -17.42 -2.60
CA ASN A 260 2.65 -17.62 -3.95
C ASN A 260 1.34 -16.85 -4.17
N SER A 261 1.32 -15.60 -3.75
CA SER A 261 0.18 -14.68 -3.82
C SER A 261 -1.03 -15.07 -2.99
N GLU A 262 -0.86 -15.74 -1.84
CA GLU A 262 -1.98 -16.14 -0.98
C GLU A 262 -2.72 -14.93 -0.36
N PHE A 263 -3.64 -14.33 -1.11
CA PHE A 263 -4.53 -13.27 -0.66
C PHE A 263 -5.89 -13.34 -1.35
N LEU A 264 -6.88 -12.75 -0.70
CA LEU A 264 -8.20 -12.49 -1.27
C LEU A 264 -8.32 -11.01 -1.60
N ILE A 265 -8.52 -10.70 -2.89
CA ILE A 265 -8.77 -9.33 -3.38
C ILE A 265 -10.25 -9.14 -3.66
N GLY A 266 -10.81 -8.05 -3.16
CA GLY A 266 -12.19 -7.64 -3.44
C GLY A 266 -12.22 -6.57 -4.52
N GLN A 267 -13.31 -6.50 -5.29
CA GLN A 267 -13.54 -5.36 -6.16
C GLN A 267 -13.89 -4.12 -5.29
N PRO A 268 -13.11 -3.03 -5.36
CA PRO A 268 -13.37 -1.85 -4.55
C PRO A 268 -14.72 -1.22 -4.85
N ASP A 269 -15.51 -0.99 -3.80
CA ASP A 269 -16.69 -0.14 -3.92
C ASP A 269 -16.26 1.31 -4.21
N LEU A 270 -16.86 1.90 -5.23
CA LEU A 270 -16.57 3.28 -5.63
C LEU A 270 -17.63 4.26 -5.11
N TYR A 271 -17.20 5.50 -4.88
CA TYR A 271 -18.14 6.60 -4.67
C TYR A 271 -18.91 6.89 -5.98
N PRO A 272 -20.13 7.45 -5.89
CA PRO A 272 -20.87 7.88 -7.07
C PRO A 272 -20.02 8.73 -8.00
N PHE A 273 -20.14 8.49 -9.30
CA PHE A 273 -19.44 9.21 -10.37
C PHE A 273 -17.91 8.98 -10.45
N ALA A 274 -17.36 7.95 -9.81
CA ALA A 274 -15.93 7.67 -9.88
C ALA A 274 -15.42 7.33 -11.30
N LEU A 275 -16.31 6.79 -12.15
CA LEU A 275 -16.04 6.41 -13.53
C LEU A 275 -16.66 7.39 -14.54
N SER A 276 -17.05 8.58 -14.10
CA SER A 276 -17.67 9.58 -14.99
C SER A 276 -16.63 10.42 -15.73
N ASP A 277 -16.88 10.68 -17.00
CA ASP A 277 -16.07 11.60 -17.81
C ASP A 277 -16.43 13.09 -17.57
N SER A 278 -17.58 13.37 -16.95
CA SER A 278 -18.02 14.74 -16.69
C SER A 278 -17.18 15.41 -15.58
N PRO A 279 -16.51 16.55 -15.86
CA PRO A 279 -15.70 17.26 -14.86
C PRO A 279 -16.48 17.66 -13.60
N LEU A 280 -17.77 18.01 -13.77
CA LEU A 280 -18.65 18.36 -12.66
C LEU A 280 -18.91 17.14 -11.76
N LEU A 281 -19.20 15.99 -12.35
CA LEU A 281 -19.50 14.78 -11.59
C LEU A 281 -18.24 14.22 -10.91
N THR A 282 -17.07 14.30 -11.54
CA THR A 282 -15.78 13.95 -10.92
C THR A 282 -15.43 14.91 -9.79
N PHE A 283 -15.72 16.22 -9.94
CA PHE A 283 -15.62 17.16 -8.81
C PHE A 283 -16.54 16.76 -7.65
N ILE A 284 -17.79 16.38 -7.91
CA ILE A 284 -18.71 15.90 -6.88
C ILE A 284 -18.16 14.62 -6.22
N ASN A 285 -17.61 13.68 -7.00
CA ASN A 285 -16.97 12.48 -6.49
C ASN A 285 -15.86 12.80 -5.47
N ARG A 286 -14.93 13.70 -5.82
CA ARG A 286 -13.88 14.19 -4.91
C ARG A 286 -14.45 14.75 -3.62
N GLN A 287 -15.48 15.60 -3.71
CA GLN A 287 -16.10 16.18 -2.52
C GLN A 287 -16.74 15.10 -1.64
N LEU A 288 -17.34 14.06 -2.23
CA LEU A 288 -17.91 12.95 -1.47
C LEU A 288 -16.83 12.16 -0.71
N ILE A 289 -15.67 11.91 -1.34
CA ILE A 289 -14.53 11.27 -0.69
C ILE A 289 -14.02 12.12 0.47
N LYS A 290 -13.77 13.41 0.24
CA LYS A 290 -13.24 14.34 1.25
C LYS A 290 -14.21 14.53 2.42
N ALA A 291 -15.52 14.58 2.16
CA ALA A 291 -16.55 14.76 3.18
C ALA A 291 -16.83 13.48 4.00
N LYS A 292 -16.78 12.29 3.40
CA LYS A 292 -16.97 10.99 4.10
C LYS A 292 -15.78 10.01 3.95
N PRO A 293 -14.56 10.39 4.33
CA PRO A 293 -13.34 9.60 4.11
C PRO A 293 -13.33 8.26 4.86
N ALA A 294 -14.24 8.05 5.83
CA ALA A 294 -14.37 6.77 6.51
C ALA A 294 -14.70 5.61 5.55
N PHE A 295 -15.52 5.86 4.51
CA PHE A 295 -15.80 4.83 3.50
C PHE A 295 -14.56 4.53 2.65
N HIS A 296 -13.83 5.57 2.22
CA HIS A 296 -12.56 5.44 1.51
C HIS A 296 -11.51 4.65 2.34
N LYS A 297 -11.33 5.02 3.62
CA LYS A 297 -10.44 4.33 4.55
C LYS A 297 -10.81 2.85 4.71
N ARG A 298 -12.11 2.53 4.85
CA ARG A 298 -12.56 1.13 4.98
C ARG A 298 -12.26 0.31 3.74
N THR A 299 -12.43 0.90 2.55
CA THR A 299 -12.15 0.23 1.28
C THR A 299 -10.66 -0.05 1.10
N TYR A 300 -9.81 0.95 1.35
CA TYR A 300 -8.39 0.91 0.95
C TYR A 300 -7.38 0.72 2.10
N LEU A 301 -7.77 0.88 3.36
CA LEU A 301 -6.83 0.82 4.49
C LEU A 301 -7.33 -0.09 5.61
N LYS A 302 -6.96 -1.36 5.50
CA LYS A 302 -7.29 -2.46 6.42
C LYS A 302 -6.12 -2.76 7.36
N PRO A 303 -6.35 -3.31 8.57
CA PRO A 303 -5.27 -3.65 9.52
C PRO A 303 -4.19 -4.58 8.95
N LEU A 304 -4.53 -5.44 7.98
CA LEU A 304 -3.59 -6.35 7.33
C LEU A 304 -2.36 -5.65 6.71
N HIS A 305 -2.47 -4.40 6.26
CA HIS A 305 -1.35 -3.66 5.67
C HIS A 305 -0.22 -3.36 6.67
N GLN A 306 -0.49 -3.55 7.97
CA GLN A 306 0.49 -3.39 9.05
C GLN A 306 1.08 -4.73 9.50
N SER A 307 0.70 -5.85 8.88
CA SER A 307 1.19 -7.19 9.18
C SER A 307 2.37 -7.57 8.29
N ALA A 308 3.25 -8.45 8.77
CA ALA A 308 4.32 -9.01 7.95
C ALA A 308 3.77 -10.02 6.92
N GLU A 309 2.65 -10.66 7.24
CA GLU A 309 1.94 -11.61 6.39
C GLU A 309 1.50 -10.97 5.08
N PHE A 310 1.19 -9.66 5.07
CA PHE A 310 0.82 -8.93 3.86
C PHE A 310 1.92 -8.98 2.80
N CYS A 311 3.15 -8.61 3.18
CA CYS A 311 4.30 -8.69 2.28
C CYS A 311 4.65 -10.15 1.96
N SER A 312 4.41 -11.08 2.91
CA SER A 312 4.70 -12.52 2.71
C SER A 312 3.92 -13.13 1.55
N THR A 313 2.76 -12.58 1.19
CA THR A 313 1.97 -13.08 0.08
C THR A 313 2.78 -13.14 -1.22
N CYS A 314 3.64 -12.16 -1.48
CA CYS A 314 4.52 -12.14 -2.65
C CYS A 314 6.00 -12.40 -2.32
N HIS A 315 6.47 -12.02 -1.13
CA HIS A 315 7.88 -12.18 -0.70
C HIS A 315 8.18 -13.52 -0.01
N LYS A 316 7.25 -14.48 -0.11
CA LYS A 316 7.45 -15.89 0.16
C LYS A 316 6.95 -16.68 -1.05
N VAL A 317 7.81 -17.53 -1.58
CA VAL A 317 7.62 -18.22 -2.85
C VAL A 317 8.11 -19.65 -2.74
N HIS A 318 7.38 -20.54 -3.37
CA HIS A 318 7.79 -21.91 -3.63
C HIS A 318 7.44 -22.29 -5.06
N ILE A 319 8.28 -23.07 -5.72
CA ILE A 319 8.06 -23.54 -7.08
C ILE A 319 7.13 -24.77 -6.99
N PRO A 320 5.88 -24.68 -7.48
CA PRO A 320 4.94 -25.79 -7.40
C PRO A 320 5.26 -26.85 -8.47
N GLU A 321 4.77 -28.07 -8.24
CA GLU A 321 4.90 -29.18 -9.20
C GLU A 321 4.26 -28.83 -10.56
N ALA A 322 3.16 -28.07 -10.57
CA ALA A 322 2.56 -27.56 -11.81
C ALA A 322 3.54 -26.75 -12.69
N LEU A 323 4.54 -26.11 -12.08
CA LEU A 323 5.54 -25.35 -12.82
C LEU A 323 6.76 -26.21 -13.21
N ASN A 324 7.19 -27.14 -12.36
CA ASN A 324 8.46 -27.87 -12.55
C ASN A 324 8.37 -29.37 -12.86
N HIS A 325 7.19 -30.00 -12.77
CA HIS A 325 6.94 -31.44 -12.95
C HIS A 325 7.86 -32.35 -12.12
N TYR A 326 8.33 -31.89 -10.95
CA TYR A 326 9.25 -32.63 -10.10
C TYR A 326 8.74 -32.75 -8.66
N ARG A 327 8.75 -31.66 -7.91
CA ARG A 327 8.30 -31.60 -6.50
C ARG A 327 8.21 -30.15 -6.04
N PHE A 328 7.69 -29.95 -4.84
CA PHE A 328 7.84 -28.68 -4.12
C PHE A 328 9.33 -28.32 -4.01
N LEU A 329 9.72 -27.16 -4.52
CA LEU A 329 11.03 -26.57 -4.28
C LEU A 329 10.84 -25.23 -3.58
N ARG A 330 11.65 -24.99 -2.54
CA ARG A 330 11.70 -23.68 -1.89
C ARG A 330 12.21 -22.66 -2.90
N GLY A 331 11.49 -21.55 -3.06
CA GLY A 331 11.95 -20.37 -3.79
C GLY A 331 12.38 -19.28 -2.81
N GLN A 332 12.20 -18.02 -3.24
CA GLN A 332 12.43 -16.82 -2.43
C GLN A 332 11.64 -16.88 -1.12
N ASN A 333 12.27 -16.63 0.03
CA ASN A 333 11.58 -16.68 1.32
C ASN A 333 12.14 -15.66 2.32
N HIS A 334 11.78 -14.40 2.11
CA HIS A 334 12.15 -13.33 3.04
C HIS A 334 11.39 -13.43 4.36
N PHE A 335 10.13 -13.86 4.31
CA PHE A 335 9.25 -13.86 5.48
C PHE A 335 9.72 -14.82 6.57
N ASP A 336 10.01 -16.09 6.24
CA ASP A 336 10.43 -17.05 7.26
C ASP A 336 11.82 -16.70 7.79
N SER A 337 12.74 -16.25 6.91
CA SER A 337 14.06 -15.79 7.33
C SER A 337 14.00 -14.57 8.26
N TRP A 338 13.14 -13.60 7.94
CA TRP A 338 12.84 -12.47 8.83
C TRP A 338 12.28 -12.95 10.16
N LEU A 339 11.23 -13.79 10.13
CA LEU A 339 10.56 -14.28 11.33
C LEU A 339 11.54 -15.01 12.26
N LEU A 340 12.47 -15.79 11.70
CA LEU A 340 13.46 -16.56 12.47
C LEU A 340 14.68 -15.74 12.91
N SER A 341 14.84 -14.50 12.43
CA SER A 341 15.91 -13.60 12.84
C SER A 341 15.65 -12.98 14.21
N GLY A 342 16.70 -12.44 14.84
CA GLY A 342 16.53 -11.62 16.04
C GLY A 342 15.92 -10.24 15.76
N VAL A 343 15.90 -9.79 14.49
CA VAL A 343 15.32 -8.50 14.08
C VAL A 343 13.80 -8.50 14.25
N SER A 344 13.13 -9.63 13.98
CA SER A 344 11.68 -9.77 14.20
C SER A 344 11.31 -9.77 15.69
N GLY A 345 12.27 -10.05 16.58
CA GLY A 345 12.03 -10.31 17.99
C GLY A 345 11.46 -11.69 18.31
N HIS A 346 11.23 -12.54 17.31
CA HIS A 346 10.72 -13.91 17.50
C HIS A 346 11.83 -14.97 17.53
N GLY A 347 12.91 -14.77 16.77
CA GLY A 347 13.99 -15.75 16.65
C GLY A 347 14.81 -15.88 17.93
N VAL A 348 14.85 -17.07 18.53
CA VAL A 348 15.60 -17.34 19.78
C VAL A 348 17.08 -17.69 19.54
N ALA A 349 17.43 -18.06 18.31
CA ALA A 349 18.77 -18.54 17.93
C ALA A 349 19.58 -17.48 17.15
N SER A 350 19.21 -16.20 17.27
CA SER A 350 19.93 -15.13 16.57
C SER A 350 21.24 -14.77 17.27
N PHE A 351 22.27 -14.48 16.48
CA PHE A 351 23.54 -13.93 16.97
C PHE A 351 23.44 -12.42 17.27
N TYR A 352 22.39 -11.75 16.78
CA TYR A 352 22.15 -10.32 16.96
C TYR A 352 20.67 -10.03 17.22
N TYR A 353 20.41 -9.11 18.15
CA TYR A 353 19.09 -8.56 18.44
C TYR A 353 19.18 -7.03 18.42
N PRO A 354 18.39 -6.33 17.59
CA PRO A 354 18.34 -4.88 17.67
C PRO A 354 17.71 -4.44 19.00
N PRO A 355 18.05 -3.23 19.51
CA PRO A 355 17.42 -2.69 20.71
C PRO A 355 15.90 -2.60 20.62
N LYS A 356 15.36 -2.45 19.41
CA LYS A 356 13.94 -2.49 19.10
C LYS A 356 13.69 -3.46 17.96
N ALA A 357 12.89 -4.48 18.23
CA ALA A 357 12.43 -5.42 17.21
C ALA A 357 11.57 -4.70 16.16
N GLN A 358 11.69 -5.13 14.91
CA GLN A 358 10.79 -4.74 13.83
C GLN A 358 9.62 -5.72 13.84
N THR A 359 8.39 -5.21 13.94
CA THR A 359 7.19 -6.05 14.00
C THR A 359 6.64 -6.41 12.63
N ASN A 360 7.13 -5.76 11.56
CA ASN A 360 6.75 -6.01 10.18
C ASN A 360 7.84 -5.50 9.21
N CYS A 361 7.60 -5.69 7.92
CA CYS A 361 8.51 -5.27 6.84
C CYS A 361 8.53 -3.74 6.64
N ASN A 362 7.42 -3.05 6.97
CA ASN A 362 7.23 -1.63 6.72
C ASN A 362 8.24 -0.76 7.49
N GLY A 363 8.70 -1.23 8.65
CA GLY A 363 9.71 -0.51 9.44
C GLY A 363 11.01 -0.22 8.69
N CYS A 364 11.40 -1.10 7.77
CA CYS A 364 12.61 -0.94 6.94
C CYS A 364 12.29 -0.56 5.49
N HIS A 365 11.24 -1.15 4.90
CA HIS A 365 10.92 -0.97 3.48
C HIS A 365 9.85 0.09 3.20
N MET A 366 9.23 0.67 4.23
CA MET A 366 8.30 1.79 4.08
C MET A 366 8.55 2.84 5.18
N PRO A 367 9.79 3.37 5.30
CA PRO A 367 10.14 4.37 6.31
C PRO A 367 9.25 5.61 6.18
N LEU A 368 9.13 6.39 7.25
CA LEU A 368 8.34 7.61 7.23
C LEU A 368 9.04 8.69 6.40
N VAL A 369 8.31 9.33 5.49
CA VAL A 369 8.78 10.44 4.67
C VAL A 369 7.84 11.65 4.83
N PRO A 370 8.38 12.88 4.97
CA PRO A 370 7.55 14.07 5.08
C PRO A 370 6.64 14.25 3.86
N SER A 371 5.37 14.59 4.09
CA SER A 371 4.39 14.78 3.01
C SER A 371 3.23 15.66 3.44
N ASN A 372 2.65 16.35 2.45
CA ASN A 372 1.42 17.14 2.58
C ASN A 372 0.20 16.42 1.96
N ASP A 373 0.32 15.14 1.62
CA ASP A 373 -0.79 14.32 1.12
C ASP A 373 -1.99 14.42 2.08
N PHE A 374 -3.21 14.32 1.54
CA PHE A 374 -4.42 14.51 2.34
C PHE A 374 -4.55 13.53 3.51
N GLY A 375 -3.91 12.36 3.39
CA GLY A 375 -3.86 11.31 4.42
C GLY A 375 -2.67 11.36 5.37
N ALA A 376 -1.74 12.31 5.21
CA ALA A 376 -0.51 12.40 6.01
C ALA A 376 -0.81 12.68 7.49
N ARG A 377 0.04 12.15 8.37
CA ARG A 377 -0.12 12.21 9.84
C ARG A 377 1.21 12.46 10.52
N ASP A 378 1.14 13.00 11.72
CA ASP A 378 2.29 13.05 12.62
C ASP A 378 2.41 11.69 13.33
N PHE A 379 3.23 10.80 12.78
CA PHE A 379 3.40 9.43 13.29
C PHE A 379 4.35 9.34 14.48
N ASP A 380 5.28 10.29 14.62
CA ASP A 380 6.33 10.29 15.63
C ASP A 380 6.19 11.40 16.69
N GLY A 381 5.15 12.24 16.57
CA GLY A 381 4.84 13.32 17.52
C GLY A 381 5.75 14.54 17.35
N THR A 382 6.45 14.66 16.23
CA THR A 382 7.40 15.77 15.96
C THR A 382 6.72 17.03 15.41
N GLY A 383 5.43 16.95 15.10
CA GLY A 383 4.69 17.98 14.38
C GLY A 383 4.87 17.94 12.86
N VAL A 384 5.68 17.02 12.33
CA VAL A 384 5.90 16.86 10.89
C VAL A 384 4.94 15.81 10.35
N LEU A 385 4.07 16.23 9.42
CA LEU A 385 3.20 15.30 8.70
C LEU A 385 4.04 14.42 7.77
N SER A 386 3.80 13.11 7.84
CA SER A 386 4.48 12.11 7.05
C SER A 386 3.53 11.04 6.52
N ILE A 387 4.02 10.30 5.55
CA ILE A 387 3.42 9.07 5.02
C ILE A 387 4.46 7.94 5.12
N HIS A 388 4.00 6.70 4.98
CA HIS A 388 4.90 5.59 4.70
C HIS A 388 5.44 5.69 3.27
N ASP A 389 6.74 5.46 3.10
CA ASP A 389 7.39 5.44 1.79
C ASP A 389 6.80 4.34 0.90
N HIS A 390 6.59 4.65 -0.37
CA HIS A 390 6.08 3.73 -1.41
C HIS A 390 7.13 3.47 -2.51
N LEU A 391 8.39 3.83 -2.28
CA LEU A 391 9.51 3.51 -3.15
C LEU A 391 10.01 2.08 -2.93
N PHE A 392 9.81 1.54 -1.71
CA PHE A 392 10.21 0.20 -1.28
C PHE A 392 11.72 -0.06 -1.49
N PRO A 393 12.60 0.67 -0.77
CA PRO A 393 14.04 0.53 -0.94
C PRO A 393 14.51 -0.91 -0.76
N GLY A 394 15.40 -1.35 -1.64
CA GLY A 394 15.93 -2.71 -1.70
C GLY A 394 17.25 -2.79 -2.47
N ALA A 395 17.68 -4.00 -2.83
CA ALA A 395 19.00 -4.21 -3.43
C ALA A 395 19.07 -4.03 -4.95
N ASN A 396 17.93 -4.08 -5.65
CA ASN A 396 17.92 -4.07 -7.12
C ASN A 396 18.16 -2.66 -7.67
N THR A 397 19.41 -2.31 -7.93
CA THR A 397 19.80 -1.06 -8.60
C THR A 397 19.82 -1.16 -10.13
N ALA A 398 19.90 -2.37 -10.69
CA ALA A 398 20.01 -2.59 -12.13
C ALA A 398 18.72 -2.27 -12.90
N MET A 399 17.56 -2.64 -12.35
CA MET A 399 16.24 -2.37 -12.97
C MET A 399 16.07 -0.88 -13.29
N ARG A 400 16.58 0.00 -12.43
CA ARG A 400 16.50 1.46 -12.58
C ARG A 400 17.09 1.98 -13.87
N SER A 401 18.21 1.39 -14.31
CA SER A 401 18.85 1.71 -15.57
C SER A 401 18.15 1.07 -16.78
N MET A 402 17.37 0.01 -16.56
CA MET A 402 16.60 -0.66 -17.63
C MET A 402 15.28 0.04 -17.95
N VAL A 403 14.71 0.76 -16.98
CA VAL A 403 13.40 1.44 -17.11
C VAL A 403 13.47 2.94 -16.85
N ASP A 404 14.68 3.51 -16.86
CA ASP A 404 14.96 4.94 -16.76
C ASP A 404 14.32 5.65 -15.54
N THR A 405 14.41 5.05 -14.35
CA THR A 405 13.99 5.72 -13.11
C THR A 405 14.93 6.89 -12.74
N SER A 406 14.49 7.78 -11.86
CA SER A 406 15.29 8.95 -11.45
C SER A 406 16.60 8.60 -10.73
N GLN A 407 17.60 9.47 -10.85
CA GLN A 407 18.86 9.35 -10.10
C GLN A 407 18.64 9.42 -8.58
N ASP A 408 17.68 10.22 -8.12
CA ASP A 408 17.31 10.29 -6.71
C ASP A 408 16.80 8.91 -6.20
N SER A 409 16.00 8.20 -6.99
CA SER A 409 15.56 6.83 -6.66
C SER A 409 16.74 5.87 -6.52
N LEU A 410 17.72 5.95 -7.42
CA LEU A 410 18.95 5.14 -7.36
C LEU A 410 19.75 5.44 -6.09
N GLU A 411 19.94 6.72 -5.76
CA GLU A 411 20.72 7.12 -4.59
C GLU A 411 20.08 6.67 -3.28
N ILE A 412 18.75 6.73 -3.16
CA ILE A 412 18.03 6.20 -1.99
C ILE A 412 18.34 4.71 -1.79
N HIS A 413 18.40 3.91 -2.86
CA HIS A 413 18.69 2.49 -2.78
C HIS A 413 20.16 2.21 -2.46
N ARG A 414 21.10 2.98 -3.05
CA ARG A 414 22.53 2.88 -2.70
C ARG A 414 22.74 3.15 -1.22
N LYS A 415 22.17 4.25 -0.71
CA LYS A 415 22.22 4.61 0.71
C LYS A 415 21.55 3.56 1.61
N PHE A 416 20.47 2.93 1.16
CA PHE A 416 19.83 1.85 1.90
C PHE A 416 20.74 0.61 2.04
N LEU A 417 21.60 0.35 1.05
CA LEU A 417 22.55 -0.77 1.07
C LEU A 417 23.83 -0.48 1.86
N GLU A 418 24.21 0.80 2.00
CA GLU A 418 25.39 1.19 2.76
C GLU A 418 25.32 0.69 4.21
N GLY A 419 26.35 -0.05 4.62
CA GLY A 419 26.44 -0.63 5.96
C GLY A 419 25.52 -1.82 6.23
N SER A 420 24.80 -2.35 5.23
CA SER A 420 23.95 -3.57 5.37
C SER A 420 24.75 -4.86 5.55
N LEU A 421 25.99 -4.88 5.06
CA LEU A 421 26.97 -5.94 5.23
C LEU A 421 28.26 -5.37 5.82
N ARG A 422 28.97 -6.22 6.57
CA ARG A 422 30.31 -5.94 7.06
C ARG A 422 31.22 -7.14 6.82
N VAL A 423 32.37 -6.87 6.23
CA VAL A 423 33.48 -7.82 6.06
C VAL A 423 34.58 -7.40 7.05
N ASP A 424 34.89 -8.28 8.00
CA ASP A 424 35.94 -8.08 8.99
C ASP A 424 37.06 -9.09 8.77
N ILE A 425 38.29 -8.64 8.52
CA ILE A 425 39.45 -9.51 8.65
C ILE A 425 39.72 -9.62 10.14
N PHE A 426 39.41 -10.78 10.73
CA PHE A 426 39.53 -10.98 12.17
C PHE A 426 40.84 -11.66 12.56
N GLY A 427 41.52 -12.33 11.63
CA GLY A 427 42.77 -13.00 11.95
C GLY A 427 43.61 -13.36 10.74
N ILE A 428 44.83 -13.80 11.02
CA ILE A 428 45.71 -14.41 10.03
C ILE A 428 46.18 -15.75 10.58
N ARG A 429 46.14 -16.81 9.76
CA ARG A 429 46.84 -18.05 10.07
C ARG A 429 48.14 -18.11 9.30
N ARG A 430 49.23 -18.45 9.98
CA ARG A 430 50.56 -18.60 9.36
C ARG A 430 50.76 -20.05 8.93
N GLY A 431 50.38 -20.36 7.69
CA GLY A 431 50.36 -21.71 7.11
C GLY A 431 49.39 -21.82 5.93
N GLU A 432 49.18 -23.05 5.45
CA GLU A 432 48.37 -23.36 4.26
C GLU A 432 46.95 -23.86 4.57
N ASP A 433 46.66 -24.21 5.83
CA ASP A 433 45.40 -24.83 6.22
C ASP A 433 44.78 -24.24 7.51
N VAL A 434 43.57 -24.70 7.81
CA VAL A 434 42.75 -24.24 8.96
C VAL A 434 43.31 -24.65 10.33
N ASP A 435 44.27 -25.57 10.38
CA ASP A 435 44.92 -26.02 11.62
C ASP A 435 46.15 -25.17 11.97
N ALA A 436 46.64 -24.35 11.02
CA ALA A 436 47.74 -23.42 11.25
C ALA A 436 47.44 -22.41 12.37
N THR A 437 48.50 -21.97 13.06
CA THR A 437 48.41 -21.06 14.20
C THR A 437 47.68 -19.77 13.83
N LEU A 438 46.56 -19.52 14.50
CA LEU A 438 45.76 -18.30 14.36
C LEU A 438 46.36 -17.16 15.19
N GLU A 439 46.71 -16.07 14.52
CA GLU A 439 46.98 -14.77 15.11
C GLU A 439 45.72 -13.91 14.96
N GLY A 440 44.94 -13.82 16.03
CA GLY A 440 43.71 -13.02 16.07
C GLY A 440 43.11 -12.93 17.48
N PRO A 441 42.17 -11.99 17.74
CA PRO A 441 41.66 -11.01 16.79
C PRO A 441 42.70 -9.94 16.41
N ILE A 442 42.83 -9.62 15.12
CA ILE A 442 43.72 -8.53 14.66
C ILE A 442 43.00 -7.18 14.80
N GLY A 443 43.69 -6.18 15.37
CA GLY A 443 43.16 -4.84 15.64
C GLY A 443 43.32 -4.39 17.10
N PRO A 444 43.73 -3.13 17.36
CA PRO A 444 44.07 -2.09 16.37
C PRO A 444 45.40 -2.34 15.66
N ASP A 445 46.28 -3.18 16.21
CA ASP A 445 47.56 -3.52 15.61
C ASP A 445 47.38 -4.58 14.53
N VAL A 446 47.99 -4.35 13.36
CA VAL A 446 47.95 -5.25 12.20
C VAL A 446 49.27 -6.00 12.12
N PRO A 447 49.26 -7.34 12.00
CA PRO A 447 50.49 -8.12 11.91
C PRO A 447 51.30 -7.79 10.65
N THR A 448 52.61 -7.70 10.81
CA THR A 448 53.54 -7.61 9.67
C THR A 448 53.68 -8.99 9.03
N LEU A 449 53.43 -9.05 7.71
CA LEU A 449 53.67 -10.25 6.90
C LEU A 449 55.12 -10.26 6.42
N GLN A 450 55.75 -11.44 6.43
CA GLN A 450 57.12 -11.59 5.94
C GLN A 450 57.15 -11.98 4.45
N PRO A 451 58.11 -11.50 3.65
CA PRO A 451 58.29 -11.98 2.29
C PRO A 451 58.49 -13.51 2.23
N GLY A 452 57.77 -14.17 1.34
CA GLY A 452 57.81 -15.64 1.17
C GLY A 452 56.96 -16.42 2.19
N GLU A 453 56.28 -15.73 3.11
CA GLU A 453 55.33 -16.35 4.02
C GLU A 453 54.03 -16.75 3.30
N THR A 454 53.48 -17.92 3.66
CA THR A 454 52.13 -18.32 3.26
C THR A 454 51.17 -18.09 4.42
N VAL A 455 50.09 -17.36 4.15
CA VAL A 455 49.08 -17.02 5.16
C VAL A 455 47.67 -17.26 4.66
N LEU A 456 46.79 -17.63 5.58
CA LEU A 456 45.34 -17.60 5.36
C LEU A 456 44.75 -16.37 6.04
N ILE A 457 43.94 -15.62 5.29
CA ILE A 457 43.22 -14.45 5.78
C ILE A 457 41.87 -14.91 6.32
N GLU A 458 41.70 -14.82 7.63
CA GLU A 458 40.48 -15.23 8.31
C GLU A 458 39.49 -14.07 8.34
N THR A 459 38.36 -14.28 7.65
CA THR A 459 37.39 -13.22 7.36
C THR A 459 36.02 -13.60 7.91
N VAL A 460 35.36 -12.65 8.59
CA VAL A 460 33.95 -12.75 9.00
C VAL A 460 33.12 -11.84 8.12
N LEU A 461 32.17 -12.43 7.40
CA LEU A 461 31.09 -11.71 6.72
C LEU A 461 29.83 -11.77 7.58
N ARG A 462 29.19 -10.62 7.81
CA ARG A 462 27.92 -10.55 8.54
C ARG A 462 26.98 -9.48 8.00
N THR A 463 25.69 -9.76 8.12
CA THR A 463 24.62 -8.80 7.91
C THR A 463 24.48 -7.87 9.11
N MET A 464 24.19 -6.60 8.86
CA MET A 464 24.07 -5.56 9.87
C MET A 464 22.65 -4.99 9.84
N GLY A 465 21.87 -5.22 10.90
CA GLY A 465 20.51 -4.67 11.03
C GLY A 465 19.46 -5.27 10.08
N MET A 466 19.84 -6.13 9.13
CA MET A 466 18.92 -6.83 8.24
C MET A 466 18.30 -8.06 8.91
N GLY A 467 16.99 -8.24 8.73
CA GLY A 467 16.25 -9.37 9.32
C GLY A 467 16.20 -10.62 8.43
N HIS A 468 16.51 -10.55 7.14
CA HIS A 468 16.47 -11.69 6.23
C HIS A 468 17.84 -11.91 5.59
N HIS A 469 18.03 -12.97 4.78
CA HIS A 469 19.32 -13.17 4.12
C HIS A 469 19.62 -12.09 3.07
N PHE A 470 20.92 -11.89 2.85
CA PHE A 470 21.49 -11.16 1.72
C PHE A 470 21.91 -12.18 0.65
N THR A 471 21.40 -12.21 -0.57
CA THR A 471 20.16 -11.61 -1.06
C THR A 471 19.06 -12.68 -1.07
N GLN A 472 17.78 -12.31 -1.02
CA GLN A 472 16.66 -13.28 -1.02
C GLN A 472 15.65 -13.06 -2.15
N GLY A 473 15.93 -12.12 -3.08
CA GLY A 473 15.16 -11.89 -4.32
C GLY A 473 15.28 -13.09 -5.26
N THR A 474 15.68 -12.90 -6.51
CA THR A 474 15.99 -14.02 -7.43
C THR A 474 17.24 -14.78 -6.97
N VAL A 475 17.15 -15.52 -5.85
CA VAL A 475 18.24 -16.27 -5.21
C VAL A 475 18.85 -17.33 -6.12
N ASP A 476 18.06 -17.80 -7.06
CA ASP A 476 18.43 -18.75 -8.11
C ASP A 476 19.26 -18.11 -9.23
N SER A 477 19.29 -16.78 -9.35
CA SER A 477 20.07 -16.06 -10.36
C SER A 477 21.08 -15.06 -9.80
N ASN A 478 20.87 -14.57 -8.58
CA ASN A 478 21.77 -13.61 -7.97
C ASN A 478 23.07 -14.32 -7.61
N GLN A 479 24.18 -13.61 -7.76
CA GLN A 479 25.47 -14.04 -7.25
C GLN A 479 26.04 -12.90 -6.42
N VAL A 480 26.40 -13.23 -5.19
CA VAL A 480 27.13 -12.36 -4.29
C VAL A 480 28.38 -13.10 -3.89
N TRP A 481 29.53 -12.46 -4.05
CA TRP A 481 30.81 -13.01 -3.66
C TRP A 481 31.66 -11.94 -3.00
N VAL A 482 32.71 -12.38 -2.31
CA VAL A 482 33.74 -11.50 -1.77
C VAL A 482 34.87 -11.39 -2.78
N GLU A 483 35.19 -10.16 -3.17
CA GLU A 483 36.38 -9.84 -3.96
C GLU A 483 37.50 -9.35 -3.03
N VAL A 484 38.68 -9.96 -3.13
CA VAL A 484 39.86 -9.63 -2.32
C VAL A 484 41.03 -9.33 -3.24
N VAL A 485 41.59 -8.13 -3.10
CA VAL A 485 42.79 -7.69 -3.81
C VAL A 485 43.89 -7.45 -2.77
N VAL A 486 45.02 -8.13 -2.93
CA VAL A 486 46.20 -7.98 -2.10
C VAL A 486 47.27 -7.25 -2.90
N SER A 487 47.75 -6.12 -2.38
CA SER A 487 48.76 -5.30 -3.05
C SER A 487 49.99 -5.06 -2.16
N LEU A 488 51.17 -5.04 -2.78
CA LEU A 488 52.44 -4.65 -2.16
C LEU A 488 53.07 -3.52 -2.98
N ASN A 489 53.35 -2.37 -2.35
CA ASN A 489 53.92 -1.19 -3.00
C ASN A 489 53.14 -0.71 -4.25
N GLY A 490 51.82 -0.90 -4.26
CA GLY A 490 50.95 -0.54 -5.39
C GLY A 490 50.86 -1.61 -6.50
N GLU A 491 51.61 -2.71 -6.40
CA GLU A 491 51.51 -3.84 -7.31
C GLU A 491 50.58 -4.91 -6.72
N THR A 492 49.66 -5.45 -7.52
CA THR A 492 48.77 -6.53 -7.08
C THR A 492 49.54 -7.84 -7.04
N ILE A 493 49.60 -8.47 -5.87
CA ILE A 493 50.30 -9.75 -5.64
C ILE A 493 49.33 -10.92 -5.45
N GLY A 494 48.02 -10.64 -5.30
CA GLY A 494 46.97 -11.65 -5.23
C GLY A 494 45.60 -11.03 -5.49
N HIS A 495 44.75 -11.75 -6.20
CA HIS A 495 43.38 -11.33 -6.50
C HIS A 495 42.47 -12.56 -6.53
N SER A 496 41.44 -12.56 -5.69
CA SER A 496 40.34 -13.53 -5.73
C SER A 496 39.03 -12.77 -5.92
N GLY A 497 38.06 -13.34 -6.64
CA GLY A 497 36.80 -12.66 -6.95
C GLY A 497 36.82 -11.78 -8.20
N SER A 498 37.89 -11.87 -9.00
CA SER A 498 37.95 -11.19 -10.31
C SER A 498 36.92 -11.79 -11.28
N GLN A 499 36.46 -10.97 -12.23
CA GLN A 499 35.62 -11.41 -13.32
C GLN A 499 36.42 -11.52 -14.62
N ASP A 500 36.10 -12.52 -15.44
CA ASP A 500 36.65 -12.64 -16.79
C ASP A 500 35.96 -11.67 -17.78
N GLN A 501 36.34 -11.76 -19.07
CA GLN A 501 35.83 -10.87 -20.12
C GLN A 501 34.32 -11.00 -20.39
N ILE A 502 33.70 -12.11 -19.99
CA ILE A 502 32.27 -12.37 -20.15
C ILE A 502 31.51 -12.24 -18.82
N GLY A 503 32.19 -11.79 -17.75
CA GLY A 503 31.60 -11.54 -16.44
C GLY A 503 31.52 -12.76 -15.52
N VAL A 504 32.17 -13.87 -15.85
CA VAL A 504 32.23 -15.04 -14.97
C VAL A 504 33.22 -14.76 -13.85
N VAL A 505 32.74 -14.88 -12.61
CA VAL A 505 33.53 -14.72 -11.40
C VAL A 505 34.47 -15.92 -11.23
N ASP A 506 35.69 -15.67 -10.76
CA ASP A 506 36.67 -16.70 -10.37
C ASP A 506 36.01 -17.84 -9.56
N PRO A 507 36.04 -19.10 -10.05
CA PRO A 507 35.39 -20.23 -9.38
C PRO A 507 35.89 -20.52 -7.96
N TRP A 508 37.07 -20.02 -7.59
CA TRP A 508 37.64 -20.18 -6.25
C TRP A 508 37.18 -19.12 -5.25
N SER A 509 36.33 -18.18 -5.68
CA SER A 509 35.80 -17.10 -4.85
C SER A 509 34.82 -17.61 -3.80
N HIS A 510 34.72 -16.90 -2.69
CA HIS A 510 33.71 -17.19 -1.69
C HIS A 510 32.36 -16.57 -2.08
N PHE A 511 31.43 -17.39 -2.57
CA PHE A 511 30.03 -17.02 -2.80
C PHE A 511 29.20 -17.15 -1.53
N VAL A 512 28.25 -16.24 -1.33
CA VAL A 512 27.57 -16.08 -0.03
C VAL A 512 26.05 -16.32 -0.10
N ASN A 513 25.54 -16.77 -1.24
CA ASN A 513 24.11 -16.97 -1.47
C ASN A 513 23.77 -18.27 -2.19
#